data_AF-A0A661RHD8-F1
#
_entry.id   AF-A0A661RHD8-F1
#
_cell.length_a   1.000
_cell.length_b   1.000
_cell.length_c   1.000
_cell.angle_alpha   90.00
_cell.angle_beta   90.00
_cell.angle_gamma   90.00
#
_symmetry.space_group_name_H-M   'P 1'
#
loop_
_entity.id
_entity.type
_entity.pdbx_description
1 polymer ?
#
loop_
_entity_poly.entity_id
_entity_poly.type
_entity_poly.pdbx_seq_one_letter_code
_entity_poly.pdbx_strand_id
1 'polypeptide(L)'
;MKKWIFLCFPLILVTFPGFCRAQTTLPCEVMEASEALSSTSSKLNGIRYILLHHANSADRKRLSKWLKAHNGTEVKFFANRREYKGILCRLAQCFGRGLLIYTGDFQAEKRDIIEVILPSNP
;
A
#
# COMPACT_ATOMS: atom_id res chain seq x y z
N MET A 1 64.12 -8.35 -14.26
CA MET A 1 63.54 -7.07 -14.72
C MET A 1 63.06 -7.20 -16.17
N LYS A 2 61.75 -7.36 -16.44
CA LYS A 2 61.11 -6.79 -17.64
C LYS A 2 59.59 -6.91 -17.52
N LYS A 3 58.94 -5.82 -17.93
CA LYS A 3 57.55 -5.45 -17.66
C LYS A 3 56.62 -5.87 -18.80
N TRP A 4 55.39 -6.20 -18.41
CA TRP A 4 54.10 -5.79 -19.01
C TRP A 4 53.83 -6.17 -20.47
N ILE A 5 52.78 -6.97 -20.67
CA ILE A 5 51.79 -6.73 -21.73
C ILE A 5 50.40 -6.82 -21.09
N PHE A 6 49.70 -5.70 -21.18
CA PHE A 6 48.28 -5.50 -20.95
C PHE A 6 47.47 -6.36 -21.91
N LEU A 7 46.36 -6.95 -21.46
CA LEU A 7 45.22 -7.11 -22.36
C LEU A 7 43.89 -6.95 -21.62
N CYS A 8 43.13 -6.01 -22.17
CA CYS A 8 41.92 -5.41 -21.66
C CYS A 8 40.76 -6.39 -21.55
N PHE A 9 40.04 -6.32 -20.44
CA PHE A 9 38.62 -6.64 -20.44
C PHE A 9 37.91 -5.82 -19.36
N PRO A 10 37.37 -4.63 -19.67
CA PRO A 10 36.48 -3.98 -18.74
C PRO A 10 35.17 -4.76 -18.77
N LEU A 11 34.95 -5.59 -17.75
CA LEU A 11 33.66 -6.18 -17.45
C LEU A 11 32.71 -5.03 -17.09
N ILE A 12 31.98 -4.52 -18.09
CA ILE A 12 30.92 -3.54 -17.87
C ILE A 12 29.82 -4.29 -17.11
N LEU A 13 29.89 -4.25 -15.77
CA LEU A 13 28.78 -4.51 -14.87
C LEU A 13 27.73 -3.43 -15.15
N VAL A 14 26.86 -3.71 -16.11
CA VAL A 14 25.60 -2.99 -16.29
C VAL A 14 24.76 -3.26 -15.03
N THR A 15 25.01 -2.46 -14.00
CA THR A 15 24.08 -2.32 -12.89
C THR A 15 22.89 -1.57 -13.45
N PHE A 16 21.90 -2.31 -13.93
CA PHE A 16 20.60 -1.74 -14.19
C PHE A 16 20.13 -1.12 -12.86
N PRO A 17 19.91 0.20 -12.77
CA PRO A 17 19.08 0.70 -11.69
C PRO A 17 17.71 0.11 -11.97
N GLY A 18 17.38 -0.97 -11.26
CA GLY A 18 16.02 -1.45 -11.21
C GLY A 18 15.17 -0.22 -10.92
N PHE A 19 14.26 0.09 -11.84
CA PHE A 19 13.37 1.23 -11.76
C PHE A 19 12.39 0.94 -10.61
N CYS A 20 12.87 1.03 -9.37
CA CYS A 20 12.06 0.91 -8.17
C CYS A 20 11.15 2.13 -8.17
N ARG A 21 9.94 1.96 -8.72
CA ARG A 21 8.86 2.92 -8.50
C ARG A 21 8.79 3.17 -7.01
N ALA A 22 8.96 4.43 -6.59
CA ALA A 22 9.10 4.80 -5.19
C ALA A 22 7.78 4.55 -4.45
N GLN A 23 7.51 3.32 -4.01
CA GLN A 23 6.33 3.00 -3.24
C GLN A 23 6.57 3.40 -1.79
N THR A 24 5.52 3.86 -1.14
CA THR A 24 5.56 4.28 0.25
C THR A 24 4.75 3.30 1.07
N THR A 25 5.37 2.58 2.00
CA THR A 25 4.64 1.76 2.96
C THR A 25 4.33 2.58 4.21
N LEU A 26 3.07 2.63 4.65
CA LEU A 26 2.65 3.28 5.89
C LEU A 26 1.90 2.30 6.80
N PRO A 27 2.27 2.18 8.09
CA PRO A 27 1.47 1.47 9.06
C PRO A 27 0.18 2.25 9.33
N CYS A 28 -0.96 1.60 9.16
CA CYS A 28 -2.28 2.16 9.39
C CYS A 28 -3.01 1.33 10.45
N GLU A 29 -3.63 2.04 11.40
CA GLU A 29 -4.49 1.45 12.42
C GLU A 29 -5.92 1.32 11.89
N VAL A 30 -6.50 0.13 12.10
CA VAL A 30 -7.90 -0.17 11.82
C VAL A 30 -8.78 0.47 12.90
N MET A 31 -9.60 1.44 12.51
CA MET A 31 -10.57 2.07 13.42
C MET A 31 -11.88 1.27 13.50
N GLU A 32 -12.30 0.74 12.35
CA GLU A 32 -13.52 -0.01 12.16
C GLU A 32 -13.34 -0.92 10.95
N ALA A 33 -13.94 -2.10 11.00
CA ALA A 33 -13.92 -3.08 9.92
C ALA A 33 -15.32 -3.66 9.74
N SER A 34 -15.67 -3.98 8.50
CA SER A 34 -16.92 -4.64 8.18
C SER A 34 -16.74 -6.15 8.06
N GLU A 35 -17.83 -6.86 8.34
CA GLU A 35 -17.97 -8.21 7.81
C GLU A 35 -18.07 -8.20 6.27
N ALA A 36 -17.96 -9.39 5.68
CA ALA A 36 -18.20 -9.57 4.26
C ALA A 36 -19.65 -9.17 3.93
N LEU A 37 -19.80 -8.16 3.08
CA LEU A 37 -21.10 -7.69 2.64
C LEU A 37 -21.77 -8.75 1.76
N SER A 38 -23.08 -8.92 1.97
CA SER A 38 -23.95 -9.77 1.16
C SER A 38 -25.03 -8.93 0.49
N SER A 39 -25.29 -9.19 -0.77
CA SER A 39 -26.30 -8.54 -1.60
C SER A 39 -26.99 -9.57 -2.49
N THR A 40 -28.18 -9.22 -2.99
CA THR A 40 -28.83 -9.96 -4.07
C THR A 40 -28.00 -9.94 -5.36
N SER A 41 -27.15 -8.93 -5.54
CA SER A 41 -26.20 -8.87 -6.66
C SER A 41 -24.91 -9.60 -6.31
N SER A 42 -24.61 -10.69 -7.03
CA SER A 42 -23.37 -11.46 -6.85
C SER A 42 -22.09 -10.64 -7.01
N LYS A 43 -22.14 -9.54 -7.79
CA LYS A 43 -21.01 -8.62 -7.99
C LYS A 43 -20.61 -7.84 -6.73
N LEU A 44 -21.52 -7.71 -5.76
CA LEU A 44 -21.29 -6.98 -4.52
C LEU A 44 -20.97 -7.88 -3.33
N ASN A 45 -21.03 -9.20 -3.52
CA ASN A 45 -20.80 -10.17 -2.45
C ASN A 45 -19.30 -10.28 -2.10
N GLY A 46 -19.02 -10.39 -0.81
CA GLY A 46 -17.65 -10.57 -0.31
C GLY A 46 -16.81 -9.30 -0.27
N ILE A 47 -17.40 -8.14 -0.60
CA ILE A 47 -16.77 -6.84 -0.39
C ILE A 47 -16.67 -6.59 1.12
N ARG A 48 -15.51 -6.15 1.57
CA ARG A 48 -15.24 -5.70 2.93
C ARG A 48 -14.74 -4.26 2.88
N TYR A 49 -14.93 -3.52 3.97
CA TYR A 49 -14.30 -2.21 4.13
C TYR A 49 -13.63 -2.08 5.49
N ILE A 50 -12.56 -1.29 5.51
CA ILE A 50 -11.81 -0.91 6.70
C ILE A 50 -11.74 0.62 6.74
N LEU A 51 -12.19 1.20 7.84
CA LEU A 51 -11.88 2.58 8.18
C LEU A 51 -10.49 2.59 8.81
N LEU A 52 -9.52 3.22 8.14
CA LEU A 52 -8.15 3.29 8.62
C LEU A 52 -7.72 4.69 8.99
N HIS A 53 -6.73 4.75 9.87
CA HIS A 53 -6.05 5.96 10.33
C HIS A 53 -4.55 5.69 10.40
N HIS A 54 -3.72 6.74 10.48
CA HIS A 54 -2.28 6.53 10.65
C HIS A 54 -2.00 5.89 12.01
N ALA A 55 -1.14 4.86 12.05
CA ALA A 55 -0.71 4.26 13.31
C ALA A 55 0.28 5.17 14.06
N ASN A 56 1.12 5.89 13.30
CA ASN A 56 2.09 6.84 13.84
C ASN A 56 1.73 8.28 13.45
N SER A 57 1.70 9.18 14.44
CA SER A 57 1.44 10.60 14.25
C SER A 57 2.35 11.27 13.21
N ALA A 58 3.58 10.79 13.05
CA ALA A 58 4.53 11.26 12.04
C ALA A 58 4.02 11.07 10.61
N ASP A 59 3.25 10.00 10.36
CA ASP A 59 2.74 9.64 9.04
C ASP A 59 1.44 10.36 8.68
N ARG A 60 0.80 11.05 9.64
CA ARG A 60 -0.47 11.77 9.45
C ARG A 60 -0.47 12.66 8.21
N LYS A 61 0.56 13.50 8.08
CA LYS A 61 0.66 14.46 6.97
C LYS A 61 0.83 13.73 5.63
N ARG A 62 1.59 12.64 5.63
CA ARG A 62 1.88 11.84 4.43
C ARG A 62 0.64 11.11 3.94
N LEU A 63 -0.04 10.38 4.82
CA LEU A 63 -1.31 9.70 4.51
C LEU A 63 -2.37 10.71 4.05
N SER A 64 -2.54 11.82 4.77
CA SER A 64 -3.52 12.84 4.39
C SER A 64 -3.23 13.48 3.03
N LYS A 65 -1.96 13.81 2.74
CA LYS A 65 -1.56 14.37 1.44
C LYS A 65 -1.82 13.35 0.33
N TRP A 66 -1.47 12.09 0.53
CA TRP A 66 -1.67 11.04 -0.46
C TRP A 66 -3.16 10.81 -0.74
N LEU A 67 -4.01 10.69 0.29
CA LEU A 67 -5.47 10.53 0.16
C LEU A 67 -6.13 11.70 -0.58
N LYS A 68 -5.59 12.92 -0.44
CA LYS A 68 -6.08 14.09 -1.18
C LYS A 68 -5.78 14.02 -2.68
N ALA A 69 -4.62 13.45 -3.04
CA ALA A 69 -4.14 13.40 -4.41
C ALA A 69 -4.66 12.16 -5.18
N HIS A 70 -4.83 11.03 -4.49
CA HIS A 70 -5.06 9.70 -5.09
C HIS A 70 -6.30 9.02 -4.49
N ASN A 71 -7.40 9.77 -4.38
CA ASN A 71 -8.66 9.24 -3.88
C ASN A 71 -9.23 8.18 -4.84
N GLY A 72 -9.59 7.00 -4.33
CA GLY A 72 -10.20 5.94 -5.13
C GLY A 72 -9.20 5.13 -5.95
N THR A 73 -7.94 5.15 -5.54
CA THR A 73 -6.83 4.45 -6.19
C THR A 73 -6.64 3.04 -5.64
N GLU A 74 -6.26 2.09 -6.50
CA GLU A 74 -5.84 0.74 -6.08
C GLU A 74 -4.53 0.83 -5.26
N VAL A 75 -4.56 0.22 -4.08
CA VAL A 75 -3.41 0.05 -3.19
C VAL A 75 -3.23 -1.42 -2.87
N LYS A 76 -2.02 -1.76 -2.41
CA LYS A 76 -1.77 -3.04 -1.76
C LYS A 76 -1.71 -2.83 -0.26
N PHE A 77 -2.03 -3.86 0.50
CA PHE A 77 -1.76 -3.88 1.92
C PHE A 77 -1.30 -5.26 2.39
N PHE A 78 -0.42 -5.28 3.38
CA PHE A 78 0.01 -6.51 4.03
C PHE A 78 -0.71 -6.67 5.37
N ALA A 79 -1.30 -7.85 5.57
CA ALA A 79 -1.91 -8.25 6.83
C ALA A 79 -1.70 -9.77 7.01
N ASN A 80 -1.42 -10.21 8.24
CA ASN A 80 -1.19 -11.64 8.55
C ASN A 80 -0.18 -12.33 7.59
N ARG A 81 0.89 -11.62 7.21
CA ARG A 81 1.94 -12.07 6.26
C ARG A 81 1.42 -12.37 4.84
N ARG A 82 0.23 -11.89 4.48
CA ARG A 82 -0.35 -11.99 3.14
C ARG A 82 -0.53 -10.61 2.53
N GLU A 83 -0.32 -10.53 1.21
CA GLU A 83 -0.59 -9.34 0.42
C GLU A 83 -2.04 -9.37 -0.06
N TYR A 84 -2.72 -8.25 0.10
CA TYR A 84 -4.07 -8.01 -0.39
C TYR A 84 -4.10 -6.77 -1.26
N LYS A 85 -5.10 -6.69 -2.14
CA LYS A 85 -5.39 -5.51 -2.94
C LYS A 85 -6.70 -4.87 -2.50
N GLY A 86 -6.77 -3.55 -2.59
CA GLY A 86 -8.00 -2.83 -2.30
C GLY A 86 -7.98 -1.44 -2.92
N ILE A 87 -9.09 -0.74 -2.82
CA ILE A 87 -9.24 0.65 -3.26
C ILE A 87 -9.24 1.52 -2.02
N LEU A 88 -8.37 2.53 -1.98
CA LEU A 88 -8.29 3.45 -0.86
C LEU A 88 -8.97 4.78 -1.19
N CYS A 89 -10.07 5.04 -0.50
CA CYS A 89 -10.88 6.24 -0.65
C CYS A 89 -10.63 7.23 0.49
N ARG A 90 -10.67 8.53 0.18
CA ARG A 90 -10.66 9.61 1.16
C ARG A 90 -12.08 9.87 1.65
N LEU A 91 -12.25 9.95 2.96
CA LEU A 91 -13.49 10.43 3.57
C LEU A 91 -13.44 11.96 3.74
N ALA A 92 -14.39 12.67 3.13
CA ALA A 92 -14.39 14.14 3.05
C ALA A 92 -14.44 14.80 4.44
N GLN A 93 -15.21 14.24 5.37
CA GLN A 93 -15.46 14.79 6.72
C GLN A 93 -14.56 14.15 7.81
N CYS A 94 -13.72 13.18 7.47
CA CYS A 94 -12.86 12.46 8.43
C CYS A 94 -11.38 12.71 8.13
N PHE A 95 -10.87 13.87 8.54
CA PHE A 95 -9.52 14.32 8.22
C PHE A 95 -8.43 13.30 8.59
N GLY A 96 -7.71 12.80 7.58
CA GLY A 96 -6.60 11.85 7.77
C GLY A 96 -7.03 10.40 7.92
N ARG A 97 -8.32 10.09 7.71
CA ARG A 97 -8.83 8.72 7.62
C ARG A 97 -9.04 8.32 6.17
N GLY A 98 -8.76 7.04 5.89
CA GLY A 98 -9.05 6.40 4.63
C GLY A 98 -10.11 5.33 4.80
N LEU A 99 -10.88 5.08 3.74
CA LEU A 99 -11.76 3.93 3.62
C LEU A 99 -11.12 2.96 2.62
N LEU A 100 -10.59 1.85 3.12
CA LEU A 100 -10.03 0.79 2.30
C LEU A 100 -11.12 -0.23 1.98
N ILE A 101 -11.43 -0.42 0.71
CA ILE A 101 -12.43 -1.37 0.22
C ILE A 101 -11.70 -2.51 -0.46
N TYR A 102 -11.99 -3.75 -0.12
CA TYR A 102 -11.28 -4.91 -0.66
C TYR A 102 -12.19 -6.15 -0.75
N THR A 103 -11.70 -7.17 -1.44
CA THR A 103 -12.25 -8.51 -1.42
C THR A 103 -11.18 -9.47 -0.89
N GLY A 104 -11.57 -10.46 -0.09
CA GLY A 104 -10.64 -11.42 0.47
C GLY A 104 -11.09 -12.06 1.78
N ASP A 105 -10.24 -12.95 2.28
CA ASP A 105 -10.43 -13.72 3.50
C ASP A 105 -9.94 -13.00 4.76
N PHE A 106 -9.19 -11.89 4.62
CA PHE A 106 -8.72 -11.11 5.76
C PHE A 106 -9.88 -10.48 6.52
N GLN A 107 -9.98 -10.81 7.80
CA GLN A 107 -10.91 -10.21 8.76
C GLN A 107 -10.08 -9.31 9.66
N ALA A 108 -10.24 -7.99 9.47
CA ALA A 108 -9.56 -7.01 10.28
C ALA A 108 -10.31 -6.79 11.60
N GLU A 109 -9.57 -6.65 12.69
CA GLU A 109 -10.12 -6.24 13.97
C GLU A 109 -9.78 -4.79 14.29
N LYS A 110 -10.60 -4.17 15.13
CA LYS A 110 -10.33 -2.80 15.60
C LYS A 110 -9.01 -2.76 16.35
N ARG A 111 -8.17 -1.78 16.02
CA ARG A 111 -6.78 -1.55 16.46
C ARG A 111 -5.72 -2.43 15.81
N ASP A 112 -6.08 -3.28 14.85
CA ASP A 112 -5.08 -3.95 14.02
C ASP A 112 -4.21 -2.93 13.30
N ILE A 113 -2.91 -3.24 13.18
CA ILE A 113 -1.99 -2.47 12.35
C ILE A 113 -1.76 -3.23 11.05
N ILE A 114 -2.15 -2.62 9.93
CA ILE A 114 -1.88 -3.13 8.58
C ILE A 114 -0.88 -2.22 7.87
N GLU A 115 -0.02 -2.80 7.05
CA GLU A 115 0.92 -2.03 6.24
C GLU A 115 0.28 -1.70 4.89
N VAL A 116 0.01 -0.42 4.63
CA VAL A 116 -0.58 0.03 3.36
C VAL A 116 0.52 0.54 2.44
N ILE A 117 0.59 0.00 1.23
CA ILE A 117 1.55 0.38 0.21
C ILE A 117 0.89 1.38 -0.73
N LEU A 118 1.36 2.62 -0.64
CA LEU A 118 0.90 3.75 -1.42
C LEU A 118 1.77 3.89 -2.69
N PRO A 119 1.21 3.69 -3.89
CA PRO A 119 1.92 3.95 -5.14
C PRO A 119 2.22 5.45 -5.29
N SER A 120 3.39 5.77 -5.84
CA SER A 120 3.82 7.15 -6.13
C SER A 120 3.18 7.73 -7.40
N ASN A 121 2.82 6.87 -8.35
CA ASN A 121 2.11 7.25 -9.57
C ASN A 121 1.11 6.11 -9.89
N PRO A 122 -0.13 6.22 -9.40
CA PRO A 122 -1.14 5.18 -9.55
C PRO A 122 -1.69 5.02 -10.97
#